data_AF-A0A4R2CP04-F1
#
_entry.id   AF-A0A4R2CP04-F1
#
_cell.length_a   1.000
_cell.length_b   1.000
_cell.length_c   1.000
_cell.angle_alpha   90.00
_cell.angle_beta   90.00
_cell.angle_gamma   90.00
#
_symmetry.space_group_name_H-M   'P 1'
#
loop_
_entity.id
_entity.type
_entity.pdbx_description
1 polymer ?
#
loop_
_entity_poly.entity_id
_entity_poly.type
_entity_poly.pdbx_seq_one_letter_code
_entity_poly.pdbx_strand_id
1 'polypeptide(L)'
;MSEPQLNLAARLLSREHVTDTLEARIATYLRRRSGVTLFEMARDIPGFSGSAQWGKSDQNIIIWADMSEAAVAAMGRLVDSEDIVPTPTNWLVYSFDGGVLDMPIAEDITRRYAKPHWLPLVFAGNREAV
;
A
#
# COMPACT_ATOMS: atom_id res chain seq x y z
N MET A 1 3.24 -16.13 42.78
CA MET A 1 3.36 -16.34 41.31
C MET A 1 4.83 -16.43 40.99
N SER A 2 5.27 -17.45 40.26
CA SER A 2 6.69 -17.64 39.95
C SER A 2 7.11 -16.76 38.77
N GLU A 3 8.33 -16.22 38.84
CA GLU A 3 9.01 -15.40 37.80
C GLU A 3 8.85 -15.89 36.34
N PRO A 4 8.82 -17.22 36.04
CA PRO A 4 8.64 -17.72 34.67
C PRO A 4 7.27 -17.38 34.05
N GLN A 5 6.21 -17.28 34.85
CA GLN A 5 4.85 -17.01 34.35
C GLN A 5 4.68 -15.54 33.93
N LEU A 6 5.29 -14.62 34.67
CA LEU A 6 5.34 -13.20 34.36
C LEU A 6 6.13 -12.92 33.07
N ASN A 7 7.25 -13.63 32.88
CA ASN A 7 8.10 -13.46 31.70
C ASN A 7 7.48 -14.08 30.44
N LEU A 8 6.72 -15.18 30.59
CA LEU A 8 5.94 -15.77 29.50
C LEU A 8 4.75 -14.88 29.10
N ALA A 9 4.00 -14.34 30.07
CA ALA A 9 2.91 -13.40 29.80
C ALA A 9 3.43 -12.11 29.14
N ALA A 10 4.55 -11.55 29.62
CA ALA A 10 5.18 -10.38 29.00
C ALA A 10 5.64 -10.69 27.57
N ARG A 11 6.23 -11.86 27.31
CA ARG A 11 6.62 -12.30 25.95
C ARG A 11 5.42 -12.58 25.04
N LEU A 12 4.30 -13.06 25.57
CA LEU A 12 3.06 -13.27 24.83
C LEU A 12 2.38 -11.94 24.49
N LEU A 13 2.32 -10.99 25.44
CA LEU A 13 1.83 -9.63 25.22
C LEU A 13 2.74 -8.81 24.28
N SER A 14 4.06 -9.07 24.32
CA SER A 14 5.04 -8.50 23.38
C SER A 14 4.99 -9.15 21.99
N ARG A 15 4.51 -10.41 21.88
CA ARG A 15 4.24 -11.10 20.61
C ARG A 15 2.87 -10.76 20.02
N GLU A 16 1.87 -10.46 20.85
CA GLU A 16 0.55 -9.94 20.42
C GLU A 16 0.63 -8.48 19.94
N HIS A 17 1.71 -7.76 20.29
CA HIS A 17 1.99 -6.41 19.81
C HIS A 17 2.87 -6.38 18.54
N VAL A 18 2.86 -7.42 17.70
CA VAL A 18 3.17 -7.18 16.27
C VAL A 18 2.08 -6.22 15.80
N THR A 19 2.48 -4.96 15.77
CA THR A 19 1.67 -3.77 15.93
C THR A 19 0.49 -3.77 14.97
N ASP A 20 -0.75 -3.56 15.44
CA ASP A 20 -1.94 -3.36 14.59
C ASP A 20 -1.91 -2.00 13.88
N THR A 21 -0.79 -1.73 13.21
CA THR A 21 -0.61 -0.58 12.35
C THR A 21 -1.20 -0.89 10.99
N LEU A 22 -1.61 0.17 10.29
CA LEU A 22 -2.06 0.04 8.91
C LEU A 22 -0.98 -0.57 8.01
N GLU A 23 0.29 -0.28 8.29
CA GLU A 23 1.44 -0.87 7.60
C GLU A 23 1.51 -2.39 7.77
N ALA A 24 1.39 -2.91 9.00
CA ALA A 24 1.37 -4.34 9.26
C ALA A 24 0.17 -5.03 8.60
N ARG A 25 -0.99 -4.37 8.56
CA ARG A 25 -2.19 -4.85 7.85
C ARG A 25 -1.95 -4.93 6.35
N ILE A 26 -1.37 -3.90 5.73
CA ILE A 26 -1.02 -3.88 4.29
C ILE A 26 0.00 -4.99 3.98
N ALA A 27 1.09 -5.08 4.74
CA ALA A 27 2.11 -6.11 4.53
C ALA A 27 1.52 -7.52 4.66
N THR A 28 0.65 -7.74 5.65
CA THR A 28 -0.07 -9.01 5.83
C THR A 28 -1.00 -9.30 4.66
N TYR A 29 -1.74 -8.29 4.18
CA TYR A 29 -2.64 -8.40 3.04
C TYR A 29 -1.91 -8.80 1.76
N LEU A 30 -0.67 -8.31 1.57
CA LEU A 30 0.13 -8.55 0.37
C LEU A 30 1.06 -9.76 0.43
N ARG A 31 1.36 -10.29 1.63
CA ARG A 31 2.36 -11.36 1.87
C ARG A 31 2.30 -12.55 0.91
N ARG A 32 1.10 -12.94 0.47
CA ARG A 32 0.89 -14.08 -0.45
C ARG A 32 0.08 -13.71 -1.69
N ARG A 33 -0.06 -12.42 -1.96
CA ARG A 33 -0.87 -11.88 -3.06
C ARG A 33 0.04 -11.11 -4.01
N SER A 34 -0.37 -11.05 -5.27
CA SER A 34 0.30 -10.32 -6.33
C SER A 34 -0.73 -9.79 -7.30
N GLY A 35 -0.44 -8.68 -7.95
CA GLY A 35 -1.39 -8.06 -8.88
C GLY A 35 -2.51 -7.30 -8.17
N VAL A 36 -2.33 -6.96 -6.89
CA VAL A 36 -3.36 -6.29 -6.07
C VAL A 36 -3.42 -4.80 -6.41
N THR A 37 -4.59 -4.30 -6.76
CA THR A 37 -4.79 -2.86 -7.03
C THR A 37 -4.97 -2.05 -5.74
N LEU A 38 -4.74 -0.74 -5.81
CA LEU A 38 -5.01 0.17 -4.69
C LEU A 38 -6.52 0.32 -4.42
N PHE A 39 -7.38 0.02 -5.41
CA PHE A 39 -8.82 -0.05 -5.20
C PHE A 39 -9.21 -1.25 -4.33
N GLU A 40 -8.66 -2.45 -4.61
CA GLU A 40 -8.88 -3.62 -3.75
C GLU A 40 -8.44 -3.36 -2.31
N MET A 41 -7.28 -2.72 -2.11
CA MET A 41 -6.81 -2.37 -0.76
C MET A 41 -7.73 -1.37 -0.07
N ALA A 42 -8.22 -0.37 -0.79
CA ALA A 42 -9.19 0.61 -0.26
C ALA A 42 -10.50 -0.07 0.19
N ARG A 43 -10.97 -1.07 -0.55
CA ARG A 43 -12.16 -1.85 -0.21
C ARG A 43 -11.94 -2.76 1.01
N ASP A 44 -10.79 -3.42 1.06
CA ASP A 44 -10.60 -4.57 1.95
C ASP A 44 -9.80 -4.25 3.23
N ILE A 45 -9.08 -3.13 3.29
CA ILE A 45 -8.21 -2.77 4.42
C ILE A 45 -8.78 -1.57 5.18
N PRO A 46 -9.30 -1.76 6.42
CA PRO A 46 -9.79 -0.66 7.24
C PRO A 46 -8.73 0.42 7.50
N GLY A 47 -9.12 1.67 7.27
CA GLY A 47 -8.26 2.84 7.41
C GLY A 47 -7.40 3.16 6.18
N PHE A 48 -7.54 2.41 5.08
CA PHE A 48 -6.82 2.70 3.84
C PHE A 48 -7.37 3.95 3.13
N SER A 49 -8.69 4.12 3.10
CA SER A 49 -9.34 5.26 2.44
C SER A 49 -9.32 6.56 3.26
N GLY A 50 -9.29 7.69 2.56
CA GLY A 50 -9.27 9.04 3.14
C GLY A 50 -9.37 10.10 2.04
N SER A 51 -8.75 11.26 2.22
CA SER A 51 -8.79 12.38 1.27
C SER A 51 -7.44 12.77 0.67
N ALA A 52 -6.38 12.01 0.97
CA ALA A 52 -5.03 12.25 0.47
C ALA A 52 -4.82 11.58 -0.90
N GLN A 53 -3.80 12.07 -1.61
CA GLN A 53 -3.34 11.49 -2.88
C GLN A 53 -1.91 11.01 -2.72
N TRP A 54 -1.58 9.87 -3.34
CA TRP A 54 -0.22 9.38 -3.44
C TRP A 54 0.29 9.55 -4.87
N GLY A 55 1.50 10.06 -5.03
CA GLY A 55 2.08 10.34 -6.34
C GLY A 55 3.38 11.12 -6.26
N LYS A 56 3.85 11.56 -7.44
CA LYS A 56 5.05 12.39 -7.61
C LYS A 56 4.60 13.78 -8.06
N SER A 57 4.38 14.65 -7.07
CA SER A 57 3.78 15.97 -7.28
C SER A 57 4.59 16.86 -8.23
N ASP A 58 5.92 16.77 -8.20
CA ASP A 58 6.80 17.52 -9.09
C ASP A 58 6.67 17.10 -10.56
N GLN A 59 6.18 15.89 -10.82
CA GLN A 59 6.00 15.33 -12.17
C GLN A 59 4.54 15.36 -12.65
N ASN A 60 3.60 15.80 -11.79
CA ASN A 60 2.16 15.68 -12.02
C ASN A 60 1.71 14.23 -12.26
N ILE A 61 2.30 13.28 -11.52
CA ILE A 61 1.91 11.87 -11.56
C ILE A 61 1.14 11.54 -10.30
N ILE A 62 -0.07 11.03 -10.45
CA ILE A 62 -0.89 10.47 -9.39
C ILE A 62 -0.83 8.94 -9.50
N ILE A 63 -0.50 8.25 -8.42
CA ILE A 63 -0.57 6.79 -8.34
C ILE A 63 -1.98 6.38 -7.93
N TRP A 64 -2.53 7.02 -6.89
CA TRP A 64 -3.90 6.82 -6.44
C TRP A 64 -4.44 8.00 -5.63
N ALA A 65 -5.76 8.11 -5.55
CA ALA A 65 -6.49 9.12 -4.78
C ALA A 65 -7.32 8.46 -3.66
N ASP A 66 -7.97 9.29 -2.85
CA ASP A 66 -8.86 8.84 -1.77
C ASP A 66 -8.19 7.91 -0.75
N MET A 67 -6.90 8.16 -0.47
CA MET A 67 -6.12 7.45 0.55
C MET A 67 -6.14 8.21 1.87
N SER A 68 -6.00 7.51 3.00
CA SER A 68 -5.66 8.16 4.26
C SER A 68 -4.18 8.58 4.25
N GLU A 69 -3.82 9.62 4.99
CA GLU A 69 -2.41 10.01 5.15
C GLU A 69 -1.56 8.86 5.73
N ALA A 70 -2.16 8.08 6.64
CA ALA A 70 -1.54 6.89 7.20
C ALA A 70 -1.27 5.81 6.13
N ALA A 71 -2.18 5.64 5.18
CA ALA A 71 -2.01 4.69 4.06
C ALA A 71 -0.89 5.15 3.13
N VAL A 72 -0.87 6.43 2.76
CA VAL A 72 0.19 7.01 1.92
C VAL A 72 1.57 6.80 2.57
N ALA A 73 1.68 7.10 3.87
CA ALA A 73 2.93 6.94 4.60
C ALA A 73 3.35 5.47 4.75
N ALA A 74 2.40 4.56 5.01
CA ALA A 74 2.68 3.12 5.11
C ALA A 74 3.10 2.50 3.77
N MET A 75 2.39 2.82 2.68
CA MET A 75 2.74 2.35 1.34
C MET A 75 4.12 2.85 0.92
N GLY A 76 4.43 4.13 1.18
CA GLY A 76 5.76 4.69 0.92
C GLY A 76 6.86 3.92 1.64
N ARG A 77 6.72 3.70 2.96
CA ARG A 77 7.72 2.95 3.74
C ARG A 77 7.89 1.50 3.27
N LEU A 78 6.80 0.81 2.93
CA LEU A 78 6.84 -0.57 2.45
C LEU A 78 7.48 -0.70 1.06
N VAL A 79 7.30 0.31 0.19
CA VAL A 79 8.01 0.36 -1.10
C VAL A 79 9.50 0.68 -0.89
N ASP A 80 9.81 1.66 -0.05
CA ASP A 80 11.19 2.10 0.20
C ASP A 80 12.04 1.02 0.90
N SER A 81 11.41 0.19 1.73
CA SER A 81 12.05 -0.97 2.38
C SER A 81 12.04 -2.25 1.54
N GLU A 82 11.47 -2.20 0.34
CA GLU A 82 11.30 -3.34 -0.57
C GLU A 82 10.44 -4.49 0.00
N ASP A 83 9.64 -4.25 1.04
CA ASP A 83 8.68 -5.23 1.59
C ASP A 83 7.50 -5.50 0.63
N ILE A 84 7.17 -4.52 -0.22
CA ILE A 84 6.19 -4.65 -1.29
C ILE A 84 6.76 -4.13 -2.61
N VAL A 85 6.37 -4.76 -3.71
CA VAL A 85 6.87 -4.43 -5.05
C VAL A 85 5.76 -3.76 -5.86
N PRO A 86 5.91 -2.49 -6.24
CA PRO A 86 5.03 -1.83 -7.21
C PRO A 86 5.37 -2.29 -8.63
N THR A 87 4.36 -2.55 -9.46
CA THR A 87 4.53 -2.86 -10.88
C THR A 87 3.51 -2.07 -11.71
N PRO A 88 3.95 -1.29 -12.71
CA PRO A 88 3.04 -0.64 -13.65
C PRO A 88 2.09 -1.64 -14.31
N THR A 89 0.82 -1.29 -14.41
CA THR A 89 -0.20 -2.14 -15.02
C THR A 89 -1.03 -1.39 -16.06
N ASN A 90 -1.95 -2.09 -16.72
CA ASN A 90 -2.97 -1.46 -17.55
C ASN A 90 -4.15 -1.00 -16.68
N TRP A 91 -4.71 0.18 -16.96
CA TRP A 91 -5.87 0.74 -16.24
C TRP A 91 -7.10 -0.19 -16.27
N LEU A 92 -7.21 -1.07 -17.27
CA LEU A 92 -8.29 -2.07 -17.35
C LEU A 92 -8.33 -3.01 -16.14
N VAL A 93 -7.18 -3.31 -15.51
CA VAL A 93 -7.13 -4.14 -14.29
C VAL A 93 -7.98 -3.51 -13.18
N TYR A 94 -7.77 -2.21 -12.97
CA TYR A 94 -8.54 -1.40 -12.02
C TYR A 94 -10.03 -1.30 -12.40
N SER A 95 -10.34 -1.24 -13.70
CA SER A 95 -11.73 -1.26 -14.18
C SER A 95 -12.45 -2.57 -13.87
N PHE A 96 -11.75 -3.71 -13.89
CA PHE A 96 -12.32 -4.99 -13.49
C PHE A 96 -12.58 -5.06 -11.97
N ASP A 97 -11.74 -4.42 -11.17
CA ASP A 97 -11.91 -4.39 -9.71
C ASP A 97 -13.01 -3.41 -9.26
N GLY A 98 -13.28 -2.37 -10.06
CA GLY A 98 -14.41 -1.47 -9.87
C GLY A 98 -14.04 -0.02 -9.54
N GLY A 99 -12.79 0.40 -9.72
CA GLY A 99 -12.39 1.78 -9.48
C GLY A 99 -11.33 2.28 -10.45
N VAL A 100 -11.59 3.40 -11.12
CA VAL A 100 -10.66 4.06 -12.04
C VAL A 100 -10.56 5.54 -11.68
N LEU A 101 -9.42 6.17 -12.01
CA LEU A 101 -9.30 7.62 -11.93
C LEU A 101 -9.68 8.24 -13.27
N ASP A 102 -10.49 9.30 -13.23
CA ASP A 102 -10.85 10.09 -14.41
C ASP A 102 -9.72 11.07 -14.77
N MET A 103 -8.64 10.52 -15.34
CA MET A 103 -7.48 11.28 -15.81
C MET A 103 -6.68 10.49 -16.87
N PRO A 104 -5.87 11.16 -17.71
CA PRO A 104 -5.02 10.49 -18.68
C PRO A 104 -4.00 9.55 -18.01
N ILE A 105 -3.61 8.48 -18.69
CA ILE A 105 -2.62 7.52 -18.19
C ILE A 105 -1.19 8.06 -18.40
N ALA A 106 -0.34 7.95 -17.39
CA ALA A 106 1.08 8.24 -17.47
C ALA A 106 1.80 7.11 -18.23
N GLU A 107 2.52 7.47 -19.29
CA GLU A 107 3.30 6.53 -20.11
C GLU A 107 4.69 6.26 -19.52
N ASP A 108 5.20 7.20 -18.73
CA ASP A 108 6.55 7.22 -18.16
C ASP A 108 6.53 7.91 -16.79
N ILE A 109 7.17 7.29 -15.79
CA ILE A 109 7.29 7.77 -14.40
C ILE A 109 8.34 8.88 -14.21
N THR A 110 9.23 9.06 -15.18
CA THR A 110 10.29 10.08 -15.16
C THR A 110 9.86 11.39 -15.82
N ARG A 111 8.84 11.32 -16.68
CA ARG A 111 8.30 12.47 -17.41
C ARG A 111 7.56 13.43 -16.49
N ARG A 112 7.80 14.73 -16.70
CA ARG A 112 7.00 15.81 -16.10
C ARG A 112 5.83 16.15 -17.04
N TYR A 113 4.61 15.96 -16.57
CA TYR A 113 3.39 16.27 -17.33
C TYR A 113 2.89 17.69 -17.05
N ALA A 114 2.19 18.29 -18.00
CA ALA A 114 1.59 19.62 -17.82
C ALA A 114 0.33 19.61 -16.93
N LYS A 115 -0.32 18.45 -16.82
CA LYS A 115 -1.53 18.20 -16.03
C LYS A 115 -1.39 16.85 -15.31
N PRO A 116 -2.17 16.59 -14.25
CA PRO A 116 -2.16 15.30 -13.56
C PRO A 116 -2.39 14.13 -14.53
N HIS A 117 -1.56 13.09 -14.41
CA HIS A 117 -1.70 11.81 -15.11
C HIS A 117 -1.71 10.67 -14.08
N TRP A 118 -2.51 9.65 -14.32
CA TRP A 118 -2.57 8.46 -13.47
C TRP A 118 -1.53 7.43 -13.91
N LEU A 119 -0.71 6.99 -12.96
CA LEU A 119 0.13 5.82 -13.10
C LEU A 119 -0.51 4.63 -12.36
N PRO A 120 -1.26 3.76 -13.05
CA PRO A 120 -1.82 2.57 -12.44
C PRO A 120 -0.70 1.59 -12.06
N LEU A 121 -0.68 1.20 -10.78
CA LEU A 121 0.26 0.24 -10.22
C LEU A 121 -0.50 -0.92 -9.58
N VAL A 122 0.03 -2.13 -9.70
CA VAL A 122 -0.35 -3.26 -8.84
C VAL A 122 0.78 -3.57 -7.88
N PHE A 123 0.44 -4.22 -6.78
CA PHE A 123 1.38 -4.53 -5.70
C PHE A 123 1.41 -6.03 -5.41
N ALA A 124 2.58 -6.48 -4.97
CA ALA A 124 2.82 -7.82 -4.46
C ALA A 124 3.67 -7.73 -3.20
N GLY A 125 3.51 -8.67 -2.26
CA GLY A 125 4.47 -8.82 -1.16
C GLY A 125 5.80 -9.36 -1.68
N ASN A 126 6.91 -8.83 -1.18
CA ASN A 126 8.22 -9.36 -1.48
C ASN A 126 8.39 -10.74 -0.83
N ARG A 127 8.71 -11.75 -1.65
CA ARG A 127 8.86 -13.15 -1.23
C ARG A 127 10.23 -13.45 -0.63
N GLU A 128 11.20 -12.56 -0.80
CA GLU A 128 12.57 -12.68 -0.30
C GLU A 128 12.81 -11.89 0.99
N ALA A 129 11.84 -11.07 1.44
CA ALA A 129 11.93 -10.25 2.65
C ALA A 129 11.73 -11.04 3.97
N VAL A 130 12.15 -12.30 4.04
CA VAL A 130 12.03 -13.17 5.24
C VAL A 130 13.36 -13.80 5.62
#